data_AF-A0AA88GVR1-F1
#
_entry.id   AF-A0AA88GVR1-F1
#
_cell.length_a   1.000
_cell.length_b   1.000
_cell.length_c   1.000
_cell.angle_alpha   90.00
_cell.angle_beta   90.00
_cell.angle_gamma   90.00
#
_symmetry.space_group_name_H-M   'P 1'
#
loop_
_entity.id
_entity.type
_entity.pdbx_description
1 polymer ?
#
loop_
_entity_poly.entity_id
_entity_poly.type
_entity_poly.pdbx_seq_one_letter_code
_entity_poly.pdbx_strand_id
1 'polypeptide(L)'
;MAVHLSALVPILLETAKYQRSQNIRVLSLEALHEITIGFPYHEIFPLKKEIIRGLEACLDDKKRRVRRAAVKCRNAYFVISKSQ
;
A
#
# COMPACT_ATOMS: atom_id res chain seq x y z
N MET A 1 4.94 17.45 -3.57
CA MET A 1 4.42 16.38 -4.45
C MET A 1 3.26 15.61 -3.78
N ALA A 2 3.08 15.78 -2.47
CA ALA A 2 2.01 15.22 -1.64
C ALA A 2 0.57 15.26 -2.20
N VAL A 3 0.19 16.29 -2.98
CA VAL A 3 -1.20 16.48 -3.45
C VAL A 3 -1.71 15.28 -4.27
N HIS A 4 -0.82 14.61 -5.01
CA HIS A 4 -1.21 13.45 -5.81
C HIS A 4 -1.27 12.17 -5.00
N LEU A 5 -0.52 12.05 -3.90
CA LEU A 5 -0.55 10.86 -3.04
C LEU A 5 -1.91 10.68 -2.37
N SER A 6 -2.53 11.76 -1.90
CA SER A 6 -3.88 11.71 -1.32
C SER A 6 -4.96 11.28 -2.31
N ALA A 7 -4.75 11.50 -3.61
CA ALA A 7 -5.66 11.02 -4.65
C ALA A 7 -5.33 9.58 -5.10
N LEU A 8 -4.04 9.24 -5.17
CA LEU A 8 -3.56 7.96 -5.68
C LEU A 8 -3.74 6.82 -4.69
N VAL A 9 -3.51 7.06 -3.40
CA VAL A 9 -3.57 6.03 -2.35
C VAL A 9 -4.95 5.35 -2.28
N PRO A 10 -6.08 6.07 -2.25
CA PRO A 10 -7.40 5.44 -2.26
C PRO A 10 -7.63 4.58 -3.51
N ILE A 11 -7.20 5.05 -4.68
CA ILE A 11 -7.33 4.32 -5.95
C ILE A 11 -6.54 3.01 -5.87
N LEU A 12 -5.28 3.06 -5.39
CA LEU A 12 -4.45 1.87 -5.24
C LEU A 12 -5.02 0.88 -4.21
N LEU A 13 -5.61 1.37 -3.12
CA LEU A 13 -6.27 0.53 -2.12
C LEU A 13 -7.51 -0.17 -2.69
N GLU A 14 -8.27 0.48 -3.55
CA GLU A 14 -9.42 -0.14 -4.22
C GLU A 14 -8.98 -1.14 -5.30
N THR A 15 -7.96 -0.81 -6.10
CA THR A 15 -7.43 -1.74 -7.10
C THR A 15 -6.71 -2.94 -6.46
N ALA A 16 -6.16 -2.78 -5.25
CA ALA A 16 -5.62 -3.88 -4.44
C ALA A 16 -6.69 -4.92 -4.04
N LYS A 17 -7.98 -4.57 -4.12
CA LYS A 17 -9.13 -5.46 -3.85
C LYS A 17 -9.82 -5.96 -5.12
N TYR A 18 -9.28 -5.64 -6.30
CA TYR A 18 -9.92 -5.96 -7.57
C TYR A 18 -10.07 -7.48 -7.81
N GLN A 19 -11.32 -7.95 -7.88
CA GLN A 19 -11.63 -9.38 -7.82
C GLN A 19 -11.24 -10.16 -9.08
N ARG A 20 -11.25 -9.52 -10.25
CA ARG A 20 -11.09 -10.21 -11.54
C ARG A 20 -9.64 -10.46 -11.92
N SER A 21 -8.69 -9.74 -11.33
CA SER A 21 -7.27 -9.91 -11.67
C SER A 21 -6.40 -9.96 -10.42
N GLN A 22 -5.69 -11.08 -10.24
CA GLN A 22 -4.63 -11.17 -9.24
C GLN A 22 -3.49 -10.21 -9.53
N ASN A 23 -3.14 -10.01 -10.80
CA ASN A 23 -1.98 -9.20 -11.17
C ASN A 23 -2.21 -7.73 -10.82
N ILE A 24 -3.42 -7.19 -11.05
CA ILE A 24 -3.77 -5.83 -10.64
C ILE A 24 -3.63 -5.66 -9.13
N ARG A 25 -4.11 -6.64 -8.35
CA ARG A 25 -3.99 -6.59 -6.88
C ARG A 25 -2.53 -6.56 -6.43
N VAL A 26 -1.69 -7.44 -6.99
CA VAL A 26 -0.25 -7.49 -6.67
C VAL A 26 0.44 -6.18 -7.05
N LEU A 27 0.24 -5.70 -8.28
CA LEU A 27 0.86 -4.46 -8.76
C LEU A 27 0.42 -3.23 -7.94
N SER A 28 -0.83 -3.20 -7.48
CA SER A 28 -1.32 -2.12 -6.61
C SER A 28 -0.63 -2.13 -5.25
N LEU A 29 -0.41 -3.32 -4.67
CA LEU A 29 0.30 -3.49 -3.40
C LEU A 29 1.80 -3.17 -3.53
N GLU A 30 2.41 -3.51 -4.67
CA GLU A 30 3.79 -3.15 -5.02
C GLU A 30 3.91 -1.63 -5.20
N ALA A 31 3.00 -0.98 -5.91
CA ALA A 31 2.98 0.48 -6.03
C ALA A 31 2.85 1.18 -4.68
N LEU A 32 1.95 0.69 -3.80
CA LEU A 32 1.84 1.19 -2.42
C LEU A 32 3.15 0.99 -1.64
N HIS A 33 3.88 -0.10 -1.88
CA HIS A 33 5.18 -0.32 -1.25
C HIS A 33 6.25 0.62 -1.78
N GLU A 34 6.30 0.89 -3.09
CA GLU A 34 7.27 1.83 -3.67
C GLU A 34 7.09 3.26 -3.13
N ILE A 35 5.87 3.64 -2.74
CA ILE A 35 5.64 4.92 -2.06
C ILE A 35 6.49 5.03 -0.77
N THR A 36 6.72 3.92 -0.06
CA THR A 36 7.54 3.91 1.17
C THR A 36 9.03 4.17 0.93
N ILE A 37 9.48 4.05 -0.32
CA ILE A 37 10.88 4.18 -0.72
C ILE A 37 11.10 5.50 -1.47
N GLY A 38 10.14 5.90 -2.31
CA GLY A 38 10.27 7.05 -3.20
C GLY A 38 9.88 8.40 -2.62
N PHE A 39 9.22 8.44 -1.44
CA PHE A 39 8.72 9.69 -0.86
C PHE A 39 9.26 9.92 0.57
N PRO A 40 9.42 11.19 0.98
CA PRO A 40 9.90 11.51 2.31
C PRO A 40 8.82 11.25 3.39
N TYR A 41 9.25 10.99 4.62
CA TYR A 41 8.36 10.62 5.73
C TYR A 41 7.16 11.55 5.90
N HIS A 42 7.38 12.86 5.82
CA HIS A 42 6.34 13.86 6.09
C HIS A 42 5.20 13.85 5.07
N GLU A 43 5.43 13.38 3.84
CA GLU A 43 4.37 13.20 2.84
C GLU A 43 3.59 11.88 3.06
N ILE A 44 4.25 10.83 3.56
CA ILE A 44 3.65 9.51 3.75
C ILE A 44 2.88 9.40 5.08
N PHE A 45 3.42 9.99 6.15
CA PHE A 45 2.92 9.84 7.51
C PHE A 45 1.42 10.14 7.66
N PRO A 46 0.84 11.19 7.04
CA PRO A 46 -0.60 11.44 7.12
C PRO A 46 -1.47 10.31 6.57
N LEU A 47 -0.98 9.58 5.55
CA LEU A 47 -1.71 8.52 4.85
C LEU A 47 -1.53 7.14 5.49
N LYS A 48 -0.50 6.98 6.34
CA LYS A 48 -0.13 5.69 6.96
C LYS A 48 -1.30 4.95 7.61
N LYS A 49 -2.15 5.67 8.37
CA LYS A 49 -3.28 5.05 9.08
C LYS A 49 -4.32 4.49 8.11
N GLU A 50 -4.64 5.23 7.05
CA GLU A 50 -5.58 4.80 6.02
C GLU A 50 -5.05 3.58 5.26
N ILE A 51 -3.77 3.63 4.87
CA ILE A 51 -3.11 2.54 4.14
C ILE A 51 -3.10 1.26 4.98
N ILE A 52 -2.66 1.32 6.24
CA ILE A 52 -2.59 0.14 7.11
C ILE A 52 -3.96 -0.52 7.28
N ARG A 53 -5.03 0.28 7.41
CA ARG A 53 -6.41 -0.21 7.51
C ARG A 53 -6.89 -0.79 6.17
N GLY A 54 -6.65 -0.09 5.06
CA GLY A 54 -7.05 -0.54 3.73
C GLY A 54 -6.39 -1.85 3.31
N LEU A 55 -5.18 -2.12 3.80
CA LEU A 55 -4.44 -3.36 3.56
C LEU A 55 -4.99 -4.59 4.31
N GLU A 56 -5.85 -4.44 5.33
CA GLU A 56 -6.35 -5.56 6.14
C GLU A 56 -7.05 -6.62 5.28
N ALA A 57 -7.92 -6.21 4.36
CA ALA A 57 -8.61 -7.12 3.45
C ALA A 57 -7.65 -7.88 2.51
N CYS A 58 -6.46 -7.33 2.23
CA CYS A 58 -5.47 -7.96 1.37
C CYS A 58 -4.63 -9.03 2.10
N LEU A 59 -4.63 -9.02 3.44
CA LEU A 59 -3.94 -10.02 4.25
C LEU A 59 -4.64 -11.39 4.20
N ASP A 60 -5.97 -11.39 4.11
CA ASP A 60 -6.81 -12.59 3.98
C ASP A 60 -7.15 -12.93 2.52
N ASP A 61 -6.36 -12.43 1.57
CA ASP A 61 -6.60 -12.67 0.16
C ASP A 61 -6.53 -14.17 -0.19
N LYS A 62 -7.45 -14.66 -1.03
CA LYS A 62 -7.48 -16.06 -1.50
C LYS A 62 -6.19 -16.53 -2.18
N LYS A 63 -5.34 -15.62 -2.67
CA LYS A 63 -4.09 -15.94 -3.38
C LYS A 63 -2.85 -15.63 -2.54
N ARG A 64 -1.99 -16.64 -2.35
CA ARG A 64 -0.72 -16.51 -1.59
C ARG A 64 0.18 -15.38 -2.10
N ARG A 65 0.25 -15.13 -3.42
CA ARG A 65 1.05 -14.04 -3.99
C ARG A 65 0.58 -12.67 -3.52
N VAL A 66 -0.74 -12.46 -3.47
CA VAL A 66 -1.32 -11.20 -2.98
C VAL A 66 -1.04 -11.03 -1.49
N ARG A 67 -1.25 -12.08 -0.67
CA ARG A 67 -0.94 -12.03 0.76
C ARG A 67 0.53 -11.69 1.04
N ARG A 68 1.47 -12.28 0.29
CA ARG A 68 2.92 -11.97 0.42
C ARG A 68 3.21 -10.49 0.11
N ALA A 69 2.63 -9.96 -0.97
CA ALA A 69 2.78 -8.54 -1.31
C ALA A 69 2.17 -7.63 -0.24
N ALA A 70 0.99 -7.97 0.28
CA ALA A 70 0.30 -7.23 1.32
C ALA A 70 1.10 -7.19 2.63
N VAL A 71 1.65 -8.32 3.09
CA VAL A 71 2.51 -8.37 4.28
C VAL A 71 3.78 -7.53 4.08
N LYS A 72 4.45 -7.67 2.93
CA LYS A 72 5.66 -6.87 2.61
C LYS A 72 5.35 -5.37 2.67
N CYS A 73 4.29 -4.95 1.98
CA CYS A 73 3.85 -3.56 1.92
C CYS A 73 3.50 -3.03 3.32
N ARG A 74 2.63 -3.73 4.06
CA ARG A 74 2.19 -3.32 5.39
C ARG A 74 3.35 -3.21 6.38
N ASN A 75 4.29 -4.15 6.36
CA ASN A 75 5.48 -4.11 7.21
C ASN A 75 6.35 -2.88 6.92
N ALA A 76 6.54 -2.52 5.65
CA ALA A 76 7.28 -1.30 5.29
C ALA A 76 6.63 -0.06 5.92
N TYR A 77 5.31 0.09 5.83
CA TYR A 77 4.59 1.18 6.49
C TYR A 77 4.72 1.19 8.02
N PHE A 78 4.82 0.02 8.67
CA PHE A 78 5.07 -0.05 10.11
C PHE A 78 6.46 0.47 10.50
N VAL A 79 7.49 0.15 9.72
CA VAL A 79 8.90 0.45 10.02
C VAL A 79 9.34 1.84 9.55
N ILE A 80 8.58 2.51 8.67
CA ILE A 80 8.86 3.89 8.24
C ILE A 80 9.12 4.81 9.46
N SER A 81 10.27 5.48 9.43
CA SER A 81 10.79 6.33 10.51
C SER A 81 11.04 7.76 10.02
N LYS A 82 11.08 8.73 10.94
CA LYS A 82 11.30 10.16 10.64
C LYS A 82 12.66 10.47 10.00
N SER A 83 13.59 9.50 10.04
CA SER A 83 14.97 9.64 9.58
C SER A 83 15.15 9.36 8.08
N GLN A 84 14.07 8.95 7.38
CA GLN A 84 14.04 8.76 5.92
C GLN A 84 13.63 10.03 5.18
#